data_AF-A0A944LPB5-F1
#
_entry.id   AF-A0A944LPB5-F1
#
_cell.length_a   1.000
_cell.length_b   1.000
_cell.length_c   1.000
_cell.angle_alpha   90.00
_cell.angle_beta   90.00
_cell.angle_gamma   90.00
#
_symmetry.space_group_name_H-M   'P 1'
#
loop_
_entity.id
_entity.type
_entity.pdbx_description
1 polymer ?
#
loop_
_entity_poly.entity_id
_entity_poly.type
_entity_poly.pdbx_seq_one_letter_code
_entity_poly.pdbx_strand_id
1 'polypeptide(L)' 'MTREEAYSRCPEDSYVEYYGSQWLIVPFQPVEQPSFFVCHPGVQPIFA' A
#
# COMPACT_ATOMS: atom_id res chain seq x y z
N MET A 1 13.20 8.47 -18.34
CA MET A 1 12.55 7.15 -18.36
C MET A 1 11.27 7.27 -19.16
N THR A 2 11.06 6.39 -20.13
CA THR A 2 9.78 6.28 -20.86
C THR A 2 8.76 5.49 -20.04
N ARG A 3 7.50 5.51 -20.47
CA ARG A 3 6.44 4.72 -19.84
C ARG A 3 6.75 3.22 -19.93
N GLU A 4 7.18 2.76 -21.09
CA GLU A 4 7.50 1.35 -21.38
C GLU A 4 8.71 0.88 -20.56
N GLU A 5 9.71 1.74 -20.39
CA GLU A 5 10.84 1.48 -19.48
C GLU A 5 10.41 1.37 -18.03
N ALA A 6 9.45 2.20 -17.58
CA ALA A 6 8.93 2.13 -16.21
C ALA A 6 8.16 0.82 -15.98
N TYR A 7 7.26 0.44 -16.90
CA TYR A 7 6.50 -0.81 -16.78
C TYR A 7 7.39 -2.06 -16.83
N SER A 8 8.41 -2.08 -17.70
CA SER A 8 9.32 -3.24 -17.79
C SER A 8 10.20 -3.46 -16.56
N ARG A 9 10.31 -2.44 -15.68
CA ARG A 9 11.09 -2.49 -14.44
C ARG A 9 10.21 -2.47 -13.18
N CYS A 10 8.88 -2.44 -13.32
CA CYS A 10 7.96 -2.33 -12.20
C CYS A 10 7.85 -3.68 -11.47
N PRO A 11 8.22 -3.76 -10.17
CA PRO A 11 7.99 -4.96 -9.37
C PRO A 11 6.49 -5.13 -9.06
N GLU A 12 6.09 -6.33 -8.63
CA GLU A 12 4.68 -6.69 -8.37
C GLU A 12 4.05 -5.89 -7.23
N ASP A 13 4.86 -5.37 -6.31
CA ASP A 13 4.46 -4.58 -5.14
C ASP A 13 4.49 -3.07 -5.39
N SER A 14 4.46 -2.64 -6.65
CA SER A 14 4.53 -1.24 -7.05
C SER A 14 3.58 -0.92 -8.20
N TYR A 15 3.36 0.37 -8.44
CA TYR A 15 2.62 0.88 -9.59
C TYR A 15 3.40 1.97 -10.32
N VAL A 16 3.07 2.19 -11.60
CA VAL A 16 3.67 3.26 -12.41
C VAL A 16 2.78 4.50 -12.36
N GLU A 17 3.37 5.65 -12.04
CA GLU A 17 2.69 6.95 -11.97
C GLU A 17 3.42 8.00 -12.81
N TYR A 18 2.68 8.92 -13.42
CA TYR A 18 3.24 10.08 -14.11
C TYR A 18 3.14 11.32 -13.24
N TYR A 19 4.28 11.84 -12.78
CA TYR A 19 4.37 12.98 -11.88
C TYR A 19 5.49 13.92 -12.31
N GLY A 20 5.24 15.24 -12.33
CA GLY A 20 6.28 16.24 -12.56
C GLY A 20 7.04 16.06 -13.89
N SER A 21 6.35 15.67 -14.96
CA SER A 21 6.95 15.36 -16.28
C SER A 21 7.86 14.14 -16.30
N GLN A 22 7.73 13.25 -15.31
CA GLN A 22 8.54 12.04 -15.17
C GLN A 22 7.64 10.83 -14.90
N TRP A 23 8.03 9.66 -15.43
CA TRP A 23 7.45 8.39 -15.02
C TRP A 23 8.18 7.89 -13.78
N LEU A 24 7.44 7.44 -12.78
CA LEU A 24 7.95 6.94 -11.50
C LEU A 24 7.38 5.55 -11.23
N ILE A 25 8.16 4.72 -10.54
CA ILE A 25 7.69 3.45 -9.95
C ILE A 25 7.47 3.74 -8.47
N VAL A 26 6.23 3.61 -8.01
CA VAL A 26 5.82 3.93 -6.64
C VAL A 26 5.47 2.64 -5.91
N PRO A 27 6.15 2.33 -4.79
CA PRO A 27 5.84 1.14 -4.00
C PRO A 27 4.49 1.28 -3.31
N PHE A 28 3.75 0.18 -3.18
CA PHE A 28 2.56 0.15 -2.34
C PHE A 28 2.97 0.45 -0.90
N GLN A 29 2.37 1.49 -0.33
CA GLN A 29 2.54 1.77 1.09
C GLN A 29 1.81 0.69 1.90
N PRO A 30 2.39 0.25 3.04
CA PRO A 30 1.67 -0.58 3.99
C PRO A 30 0.36 0.10 4.37
N VAL A 31 -0.74 -0.65 4.37
CA VAL A 31 -2.00 -0.15 4.91
C VAL A 31 -1.86 -0.09 6.42
N GLU A 32 -1.74 1.11 6.97
CA GLU A 32 -1.90 1.31 8.42
C GLU A 32 -3.34 0.98 8.79
N GLN A 33 -3.53 -0.16 9.46
CA GLN A 33 -4.85 -0.51 9.96
C GLN A 33 -5.20 0.38 11.16
N PRO A 34 -6.40 0.98 11.19
CA PRO A 34 -6.86 1.69 12.37
C PRO A 34 -6.85 0.79 13.62
N SER A 35 -6.49 1.36 14.76
CA SER A 35 -6.35 0.64 16.04
C SER A 35 -7.62 -0.09 16.49
N PHE A 36 -8.80 0.34 16.04
CA PHE A 36 -10.08 -0.31 16.36
C PHE A 36 -10.30 -1.64 15.62
N PHE A 37 -9.51 -1.96 14.59
CA PHE A 37 -9.52 -3.28 13.94
C PHE A 37 -8.55 -4.28 14.56
N VAL A 38 -7.76 -3.87 15.56
CA VAL A 38 -6.89 -4.79 16.29
C VAL A 38 -7.78 -5.68 17.16
N CYS A 39 -7.94 -6.94 16.78
CA CYS A 39 -8.46 -7.96 17.67
C CYS A 39 -7.58 -7.97 18.93
N HIS A 40 -8.11 -7.45 20.04
CA HIS A 40 -7.49 -7.64 21.35
C HIS A 40 -7.90 -9.02 21.88
N PRO A 41 -7.02 -10.03 21.87
CA PRO A 41 -7.31 -11.30 22.52
C PRO A 41 -7.41 -11.06 24.03
N GLY A 42 -8.61 -10.77 24.53
CA GLY A 42 -8.81 -10.51 25.96
C GLY A 42 -10.11 -9.81 26.35
N VAL A 43 -10.82 -9.16 25.42
CA VAL A 43 -12.12 -8.57 25.74
C VAL A 43 -13.22 -9.60 25.51
N GLN A 44 -13.48 -10.44 26.52
CA GLN A 44 -14.75 -11.13 26.60
C GLN A 44 -15.83 -10.09 26.87
N PRO A 45 -16.89 -9.98 26.04
CA PRO A 45 -18.02 -9.15 26.42
C PRO A 45 -18.69 -9.83 27.62
N ILE A 46 -18.60 -9.18 28.78
CA ILE A 46 -19.40 -9.51 29.95
C ILE A 46 -20.80 -8.97 29.65
N PHE A 47 -21.60 -9.73 28.91
CA PHE A 47 -23.04 -9.49 28.86
C PHE A 47 -23.60 -9.95 30.21
N ALA A 48 -23.81 -8.97 31.09
CA ALA A 48 -24.62 -9.07 32.31
C ALA A 48 -26.10 -8.93 31.98
#